data_AF-A0A6M0F8S1-F1
#
_entry.id   AF-A0A6M0F8S1-F1
#
_cell.length_a   1.000
_cell.length_b   1.000
_cell.length_c   1.000
_cell.angle_alpha   90.00
_cell.angle_beta   90.00
_cell.angle_gamma   90.00
#
_symmetry.space_group_name_H-M   'P 1'
#
loop_
_entity.id
_entity.type
_entity.pdbx_description
1 polymer ?
#
loop_
_entity_poly.entity_id
_entity_poly.type
_entity_poly.pdbx_seq_one_letter_code
_entity_poly.pdbx_strand_id
1 'polypeptide(L)'
;HMLLKLQDSTYLVQQVVNRYRSRQYRDILPERTEYWGAHNLEEAIAGFDHHWYELTVDHHFLGCSIAELDIRRKTGATIMAMERDQRRYPYPQGKTIFEEGDRLLVVGSPGEQEKFKRFLHESK
;
A
#
# COMPACT_ATOMS: atom_id res chain seq x y z
N HIS A 1 -15.40 -15.36 35.86
CA HIS A 1 -14.08 -14.77 36.19
C HIS A 1 -13.76 -13.75 35.13
N MET A 2 -13.66 -12.49 35.58
CA MET A 2 -13.26 -11.22 34.98
C MET A 2 -13.41 -10.95 33.47
N LEU A 3 -14.29 -9.98 33.21
CA LEU A 3 -14.33 -9.07 32.07
C LEU A 3 -12.95 -8.46 31.73
N LEU A 4 -12.56 -8.57 30.47
CA LEU A 4 -11.49 -7.78 29.86
C LEU A 4 -11.95 -6.33 29.76
N LYS A 5 -11.46 -5.48 30.65
CA LYS A 5 -11.55 -4.03 30.50
C LYS A 5 -10.58 -3.58 29.41
N LEU A 6 -11.15 -3.01 28.36
CA LEU A 6 -10.50 -2.13 27.40
C LEU A 6 -9.73 -1.02 28.14
N GLN A 7 -8.44 -0.82 27.84
CA GLN A 7 -7.93 0.50 27.42
C GLN A 7 -6.45 0.52 26.99
N ASP A 8 -5.62 -0.48 27.27
CA ASP A 8 -4.16 -0.40 26.97
C ASP A 8 -3.59 -1.55 26.15
N SER A 9 -4.11 -1.81 24.94
CA SER A 9 -3.52 -2.86 24.08
C SER A 9 -3.49 -2.57 22.58
N THR A 10 -4.06 -1.48 22.07
CA THR A 10 -3.96 -1.16 20.63
C THR A 10 -2.55 -0.71 20.25
N TYR A 11 -1.91 0.13 21.07
CA TYR A 11 -0.55 0.62 20.80
C TYR A 11 0.53 -0.48 20.94
N LEU A 12 0.41 -1.34 21.95
CA LEU A 12 1.37 -2.43 22.17
C LEU A 12 1.24 -3.53 21.11
N VAL A 13 0.02 -3.86 20.67
CA VAL A 13 -0.18 -4.79 19.54
C VAL A 13 0.37 -4.17 18.26
N GLN A 14 0.14 -2.87 18.03
CA GLN A 14 0.72 -2.16 16.87
C GLN A 14 2.25 -2.24 16.89
N GLN A 15 2.90 -1.94 18.03
CA GLN A 15 4.37 -1.98 18.16
C GLN A 15 4.96 -3.39 17.97
N VAL A 16 4.32 -4.43 18.52
CA VAL A 16 4.79 -5.82 18.40
C VAL A 16 4.64 -6.31 16.96
N VAL A 17 3.50 -6.02 16.31
CA VAL A 17 3.30 -6.32 14.89
C VAL A 17 4.31 -5.55 14.04
N ASN A 18 4.61 -4.29 14.39
CA ASN A 18 5.54 -3.45 13.65
C ASN A 18 6.98 -4.03 13.61
N ARG A 19 7.40 -4.74 14.65
CA ARG A 19 8.77 -5.27 14.80
C ARG A 19 9.03 -6.51 13.92
N TYR A 20 8.01 -7.24 13.52
CA TYR A 20 8.12 -8.46 12.70
C TYR A 20 7.72 -8.24 11.22
N ARG A 21 7.49 -6.98 10.82
CA ARG A 21 6.97 -6.54 9.51
C ARG A 21 7.75 -6.98 8.26
N SER A 22 8.97 -7.48 8.39
CA SER A 22 9.84 -7.74 7.25
C SER A 22 9.53 -9.00 6.45
N ARG A 23 8.74 -9.96 6.97
CA ARG A 23 8.51 -11.27 6.30
C ARG A 23 7.06 -11.65 6.01
N GLN A 24 6.06 -11.08 6.69
CA GLN A 24 4.65 -11.52 6.60
C GLN A 24 3.68 -10.40 6.19
N TYR A 25 4.07 -9.54 5.25
CA TYR A 25 3.24 -8.45 4.70
C TYR A 25 1.87 -8.93 4.17
N ARG A 26 1.79 -10.17 3.69
CA ARG A 26 0.54 -10.77 3.18
C ARG A 26 -0.55 -10.99 4.24
N ASP A 27 -0.15 -11.27 5.48
CA ASP A 27 -1.05 -11.73 6.54
C ASP A 27 -1.73 -10.56 7.29
N ILE A 28 -1.23 -9.33 7.09
CA ILE A 28 -1.66 -8.12 7.82
C ILE A 28 -2.44 -7.15 6.90
N LEU A 29 -2.69 -7.51 5.65
CA LEU A 29 -3.60 -6.76 4.78
C LEU A 29 -4.94 -7.51 4.72
N PRO A 30 -5.88 -7.26 5.66
CA PRO A 30 -7.26 -7.60 5.45
C PRO A 30 -7.72 -7.02 4.11
N GLU A 31 -8.55 -7.77 3.39
CA GLU A 31 -9.18 -7.30 2.14
C GLU A 31 -10.07 -6.05 2.34
N ARG A 32 -10.24 -5.61 3.59
CA ARG A 32 -11.02 -4.44 3.97
C ARG A 32 -10.13 -3.39 4.62
N THR A 33 -10.05 -2.24 3.94
CA THR A 33 -9.39 -0.98 4.34
C THR A 33 -9.82 -0.49 5.74
N GLU A 34 -10.90 -1.03 6.30
CA GLU A 34 -11.52 -0.66 7.58
C GLU A 34 -10.67 -1.00 8.81
N TYR A 35 -9.65 -1.87 8.70
CA TYR A 35 -8.84 -2.32 9.85
C TYR A 35 -7.61 -1.47 10.17
N TRP A 36 -7.25 -0.51 9.33
CA TRP A 36 -6.20 0.45 9.67
C TRP A 36 -6.85 1.64 10.38
N GLY A 37 -6.99 1.53 11.70
CA GLY A 37 -7.22 2.69 12.58
C GLY A 37 -6.08 3.73 12.55
N ALA A 38 -5.04 3.51 11.74
CA ALA A 38 -4.00 4.47 11.43
C ALA A 38 -4.59 5.57 10.55
N HIS A 39 -5.05 6.65 11.17
CA HIS A 39 -5.37 7.91 10.50
C HIS A 39 -4.10 8.59 9.91
N ASN A 40 -2.94 7.96 10.09
CA ASN A 40 -1.63 8.49 9.77
C ASN A 40 -0.88 7.50 8.87
N LEU A 41 -0.75 7.85 7.59
CA LEU A 41 -0.10 7.05 6.56
C LEU A 41 1.39 6.86 6.87
N GLU A 42 2.03 7.89 7.40
CA GLU A 42 3.45 7.95 7.70
C GLU A 42 3.82 6.90 8.77
N GLU A 43 3.02 6.76 9.82
CA GLU A 43 3.20 5.72 10.83
C GLU A 43 2.97 4.31 10.27
N ALA A 44 2.02 4.18 9.34
CA ALA A 44 1.72 2.91 8.70
C ALA A 44 2.92 2.42 7.87
N ILE A 45 3.64 3.31 7.19
CA ILE A 45 4.76 2.96 6.29
C ILE A 45 6.16 3.04 6.92
N ALA A 46 6.32 3.69 8.08
CA ALA A 46 7.63 4.00 8.68
C ALA A 46 8.58 2.79 8.88
N GLY A 47 8.03 1.58 9.02
CA GLY A 47 8.80 0.35 9.19
C GLY A 47 8.91 -0.52 7.94
N PHE A 48 8.45 -0.04 6.80
CA PHE A 48 8.42 -0.80 5.55
C PHE A 48 9.26 -0.13 4.47
N ASP A 49 9.81 -0.96 3.59
CA ASP A 49 10.44 -0.47 2.37
C ASP A 49 9.36 0.07 1.42
N HIS A 50 9.52 1.32 1.00
CA HIS A 50 8.51 2.07 0.26
C HIS A 50 9.13 3.09 -0.68
N HIS A 51 8.54 3.25 -1.85
CA HIS A 51 9.02 4.15 -2.88
C HIS A 51 7.85 4.85 -3.58
N TRP A 52 8.12 6.07 -4.05
CA TRP A 52 7.21 6.79 -4.94
C TRP A 52 7.58 6.49 -6.39
N TYR A 53 6.58 6.12 -7.18
CA TYR A 53 6.69 5.88 -8.61
C TYR A 53 5.76 6.82 -9.36
N GLU A 54 6.23 7.45 -10.42
CA GLU A 54 5.45 8.38 -11.23
C GLU A 54 4.98 7.71 -12.51
N LEU A 55 3.69 7.88 -12.83
CA LEU A 55 3.09 7.44 -14.09
C LEU A 55 3.27 8.55 -15.13
N THR A 56 4.16 8.32 -16.08
CA THR A 56 4.42 9.24 -17.19
C THR A 56 3.49 8.96 -18.38
N VAL A 57 3.58 9.78 -19.43
CA VAL A 57 2.85 9.60 -20.69
C VAL A 57 3.05 8.19 -21.27
N ASP A 58 2.00 7.68 -21.93
CA ASP A 58 2.01 6.39 -22.64
C ASP A 58 2.29 5.17 -21.74
N HIS A 59 1.89 5.24 -20.47
CA HIS A 59 2.03 4.12 -19.53
C HIS A 59 0.85 3.14 -19.62
N HIS A 60 1.12 1.82 -19.57
CA HIS A 60 0.06 0.80 -19.69
C HIS A 60 -0.95 0.76 -18.54
N PHE A 61 -0.65 1.47 -17.46
CA PHE A 61 -1.51 1.61 -16.28
C PHE A 61 -2.62 2.63 -16.53
N LEU A 62 -2.41 3.60 -17.42
CA LEU A 62 -3.33 4.71 -17.64
C LEU A 62 -4.70 4.20 -18.11
N GLY A 63 -5.76 4.72 -17.48
CA GLY A 63 -7.13 4.31 -17.74
C GLY A 63 -7.54 2.97 -17.11
N CYS A 64 -6.62 2.22 -16.51
CA CYS A 64 -6.92 1.03 -15.74
C CYS A 64 -7.16 1.41 -14.27
N SER A 65 -7.99 0.62 -13.59
CA SER A 65 -8.17 0.68 -12.15
C SER A 65 -7.13 -0.16 -11.41
N ILE A 66 -6.92 0.15 -10.12
CA ILE A 66 -6.04 -0.64 -9.24
C ILE A 66 -6.42 -2.12 -9.26
N ALA A 67 -7.72 -2.42 -9.23
CA ALA A 67 -8.23 -3.78 -9.23
C ALA A 67 -7.97 -4.51 -10.57
N GLU A 68 -8.12 -3.83 -11.70
CA GLU A 68 -7.87 -4.41 -13.03
C GLU A 68 -6.41 -4.80 -13.25
N LEU A 69 -5.47 -3.97 -12.76
CA LEU A 69 -4.04 -4.28 -12.87
C LEU A 69 -3.59 -5.41 -11.94
N ASP A 70 -4.34 -5.66 -10.87
CA ASP A 70 -4.11 -6.74 -9.89
C ASP A 70 -2.66 -6.76 -9.35
N ILE A 71 -2.12 -5.55 -9.13
CA ILE A 71 -0.69 -5.29 -8.84
C ILE A 71 -0.19 -6.16 -7.69
N ARG A 72 -0.97 -6.28 -6.61
CA ARG A 72 -0.57 -7.04 -5.42
C ARG A 72 -0.43 -8.52 -5.72
N ARG A 73 -1.33 -9.12 -6.50
CA ARG A 73 -1.21 -10.55 -6.84
C ARG A 73 -0.06 -10.80 -7.80
N LYS A 74 0.20 -9.88 -8.74
CA LYS A 74 1.30 -10.01 -9.71
C LYS A 74 2.68 -9.79 -9.10
N THR A 75 2.81 -8.82 -8.21
CA THR A 75 4.12 -8.32 -7.74
C THR A 75 4.39 -8.58 -6.26
N GLY A 76 3.34 -8.71 -5.44
CA GLY A 76 3.40 -8.71 -3.97
C GLY A 76 3.34 -7.31 -3.35
N ALA A 77 3.68 -6.27 -4.12
CA ALA A 77 3.66 -4.88 -3.65
C ALA A 77 2.23 -4.32 -3.55
N THR A 78 2.03 -3.30 -2.71
CA THR A 78 0.71 -2.68 -2.51
C THR A 78 0.80 -1.17 -2.60
N ILE A 79 -0.17 -0.55 -3.28
CA ILE A 79 -0.31 0.91 -3.32
C ILE A 79 -0.99 1.36 -2.03
N MET A 80 -0.28 2.15 -1.24
CA MET A 80 -0.76 2.68 0.04
C MET A 80 -1.24 4.12 -0.06
N ALA A 81 -0.75 4.88 -1.05
CA ALA A 81 -1.25 6.20 -1.36
C ALA A 81 -1.03 6.54 -2.84
N MET A 82 -1.78 7.53 -3.30
CA MET A 82 -1.62 8.18 -4.58
C MET A 82 -1.49 9.69 -4.34
N GLU A 83 -0.71 10.38 -5.17
CA GLU A 83 -0.69 11.83 -5.24
C GLU A 83 -1.02 12.26 -6.66
N ARG A 84 -2.02 13.15 -6.79
CA ARG A 84 -2.49 13.72 -8.06
C ARG A 84 -2.77 15.19 -7.83
N ASP A 85 -2.27 16.06 -8.71
CA ASP A 85 -2.45 17.52 -8.61
C ASP A 85 -2.11 18.07 -7.23
N GLN A 86 -0.99 17.63 -6.64
CA GLN A 86 -0.53 17.99 -5.29
C GLN A 86 -1.47 17.59 -4.15
N ARG A 87 -2.50 16.78 -4.42
CA ARG A 87 -3.40 16.21 -3.42
C ARG A 87 -3.04 14.76 -3.17
N ARG A 88 -2.96 14.39 -1.89
CA ARG A 88 -2.67 13.02 -1.46
C ARG A 88 -3.96 12.26 -1.15
N TYR A 89 -4.07 11.07 -1.72
CA TYR A 89 -5.17 10.12 -1.57
C TYR A 89 -4.62 8.87 -0.85
N PRO A 90 -4.75 8.79 0.49
CA PRO A 90 -4.34 7.60 1.22
C PRO A 90 -5.32 6.44 0.94
N TYR A 91 -4.78 5.22 0.91
CA TYR A 91 -5.54 3.98 0.74
C TYR A 91 -6.51 4.00 -0.45
N PRO A 92 -6.02 4.25 -1.68
CA PRO A 92 -6.89 4.31 -2.85
C PRO A 92 -7.62 2.98 -3.03
N GLN A 93 -8.92 3.05 -3.31
CA GLN A 93 -9.77 1.87 -3.45
C GLN A 93 -9.51 1.17 -4.78
N GLY A 94 -9.87 -0.12 -4.89
CA GLY A 94 -9.69 -0.90 -6.12
C GLY A 94 -10.27 -0.27 -7.39
N LYS A 95 -11.35 0.52 -7.27
CA LYS A 95 -12.00 1.26 -8.38
C LYS A 95 -11.28 2.54 -8.82
N THR A 96 -10.22 2.95 -8.13
CA THR A 96 -9.46 4.16 -8.46
C THR A 96 -8.76 3.93 -9.79
N ILE A 97 -9.00 4.82 -10.75
CA ILE A 97 -8.42 4.78 -12.10
C ILE A 97 -7.13 5.61 -12.12
N PHE A 98 -6.08 5.05 -12.71
CA PHE A 98 -4.81 5.76 -12.89
C PHE A 98 -4.88 6.77 -14.02
N GLU A 99 -4.30 7.94 -13.77
CA GLU A 99 -4.17 9.05 -14.70
C GLU A 99 -2.69 9.44 -14.87
N GLU A 100 -2.42 10.17 -15.94
CA GLU A 100 -1.08 10.69 -16.21
C GLU A 100 -0.67 11.66 -15.09
N GLY A 101 0.59 11.57 -14.65
CA GLY A 101 1.12 12.39 -13.57
C GLY A 101 0.79 11.86 -12.17
N ASP A 102 0.04 10.76 -12.05
CA ASP A 102 -0.16 10.09 -10.77
C ASP A 102 1.17 9.62 -10.19
N ARG A 103 1.38 9.90 -8.91
CA ARG A 103 2.49 9.36 -8.14
C ARG A 103 1.95 8.32 -7.17
N LEU A 104 2.54 7.14 -7.15
CA LEU A 104 2.08 5.98 -6.39
C LEU A 104 3.09 5.70 -5.27
N LEU A 105 2.61 5.73 -4.03
CA LEU A 105 3.37 5.24 -2.89
C LEU A 105 3.17 3.73 -2.79
N VAL A 106 4.23 2.99 -3.12
CA VAL A 106 4.22 1.53 -3.17
C VAL A 106 5.03 0.98 -2.03
N VAL A 107 4.41 0.09 -1.26
CA VAL A 107 5.02 -0.60 -0.11
C VAL A 107 5.17 -2.08 -0.43
N GLY A 108 6.33 -2.63 -0.08
CA GLY A 108 6.69 -4.02 -0.30
C GLY A 108 8.15 -4.26 0.04
N SER A 109 8.54 -5.53 0.24
CA SER A 109 9.95 -5.91 0.40
C SER A 109 10.79 -5.53 -0.82
N PRO A 110 12.12 -5.48 -0.73
CA PRO A 110 12.97 -5.11 -1.87
C PRO A 110 12.73 -5.96 -3.12
N GLY A 111 12.47 -7.26 -2.97
CA GLY A 111 12.14 -8.14 -4.10
C GLY A 111 10.77 -7.84 -4.74
N GLU A 112 9.81 -7.35 -3.95
CA GLU A 112 8.49 -6.92 -4.43
C GLU A 112 8.57 -5.55 -5.10
N GLN A 113 9.41 -4.62 -4.59
CA GLN A 113 9.71 -3.35 -5.24
C GLN A 113 10.33 -3.57 -6.63
N GLU A 114 11.27 -4.48 -6.75
CA GLU A 114 11.87 -4.82 -8.05
C GLU A 114 10.87 -5.46 -9.02
N LYS A 115 9.98 -6.33 -8.52
CA LYS A 115 8.88 -6.88 -9.34
C LYS A 115 7.92 -5.79 -9.77
N PHE A 116 7.57 -4.87 -8.87
CA PHE A 116 6.70 -3.74 -9.17
C PHE A 116 7.33 -2.84 -10.23
N LYS A 117 8.61 -2.47 -10.06
CA LYS A 117 9.35 -1.64 -11.02
C LYS A 117 9.40 -2.29 -12.41
N ARG A 118 9.63 -3.60 -12.50
CA ARG A 118 9.54 -4.32 -13.78
C ARG A 118 8.14 -4.25 -14.36
N PHE A 119 7.12 -4.57 -13.57
CA PHE A 119 5.72 -4.52 -14.00
C PHE A 119 5.30 -3.11 -14.44
N LEU A 120 5.83 -2.07 -13.80
CA LEU A 120 5.61 -0.67 -14.16
C LEU A 120 6.17 -0.38 -15.57
N HIS A 121 7.41 -0.80 -15.85
CA HIS A 121 8.08 -0.55 -17.13
C HIS A 121 7.78 -1.57 -18.24
N GLU A 122 6.89 -2.54 -18.00
CA GLU A 122 6.44 -3.45 -19.05
C GLU A 122 5.72 -2.65 -20.15
N SER A 123 6.08 -2.89 -21.41
CA SER A 123 5.30 -2.38 -22.54
C SER A 123 3.95 -3.10 -22.60
N LYS A 124 2.93 -2.37 -23.07
CA LYS A 124 1.58 -2.89 -23.27
C LYS A 124 1.53 -3.97 -24.35
#